data_AF-A0A7G2E959-F1
#
_entry.id   AF-A0A7G2E959-F1
#
_cell.length_a   1.000
_cell.length_b   1.000
_cell.length_c   1.000
_cell.angle_alpha   90.00
_cell.angle_beta   90.00
_cell.angle_gamma   90.00
#
_symmetry.space_group_name_H-M   'P 1'
#
loop_
_entity.id
_entity.type
_entity.pdbx_description
1 polymer ?
#
loop_
_entity_poly.entity_id
_entity_poly.type
_entity_poly.pdbx_seq_one_letter_code
_entity_poly.pdbx_strand_id
1 'polypeptide(L)'
;MAFQDFDKIQERVNANRKRKFRKRIIVGTVSLLVVVAAIVGGAFAYVAYEKRNEQQQQQAKNHNKSGSGNNVVKDSDKKSPSPPTPSQKAPVSAAQSVKPGQGDKIIQTLCSSTLYMQICEKTLKNRTDKGFALDNPTTFLKSAIEAVNEDLDLVLEKVLSLKTENQDDKDAIAQCKLLVEDAKEETVASLNNINVTEVNSFEKVVPDLESWLSAVMSYQETCLDGFEEGNLKSEVKTSVNSSQVLTSNSLALIKTFTENLSPVMKVVERHLLDDIPSWVSNDDRRMLRAVDVKALKPNATVAKDGSGDFTTINDALRAMPEKYEGRYIIYVKQGIYDESVTVDKKKANLTMVGDGSQKTIVTGNKSHAKKIRTFLTATFGKTPNSFGKFVLTIS
;
A
#
# COMPACT_ATOMS: atom_id res chain seq x y z
N MET A 1 -6.32 -4.92 -25.53
CA MET A 1 -5.05 -4.55 -26.19
C MET A 1 -3.96 -4.00 -25.24
N ALA A 2 -4.30 -3.53 -24.04
CA ALA A 2 -3.40 -2.77 -23.14
C ALA A 2 -1.99 -3.34 -22.87
N PHE A 3 -1.78 -4.66 -22.93
CA PHE A 3 -0.48 -5.25 -22.60
C PHE A 3 0.67 -4.86 -23.55
N GLN A 4 0.40 -4.58 -24.83
CA GLN A 4 1.44 -4.20 -25.81
C GLN A 4 2.05 -2.80 -25.60
N ASP A 5 1.47 -1.98 -24.72
CA ASP A 5 1.96 -0.62 -24.48
C ASP A 5 2.96 -0.53 -23.31
N PHE A 6 3.00 -1.54 -22.42
CA PHE A 6 4.00 -1.59 -21.35
C PHE A 6 5.43 -1.70 -21.87
N ASP A 7 5.66 -2.46 -22.95
CA ASP A 7 7.00 -2.58 -23.57
C ASP A 7 7.48 -1.23 -24.13
N LYS A 8 6.58 -0.48 -24.79
CA LYS A 8 6.85 0.87 -25.31
C LYS A 8 7.15 1.86 -24.18
N ILE A 9 6.44 1.73 -23.05
CA ILE A 9 6.68 2.53 -21.83
C ILE A 9 8.05 2.18 -21.23
N GLN A 10 8.40 0.90 -21.10
CA GLN A 10 9.71 0.45 -20.61
C GLN A 10 10.84 0.92 -21.53
N GLU A 11 10.69 0.83 -22.85
CA GLU A 11 11.70 1.34 -23.78
C GLU A 11 11.89 2.86 -23.62
N ARG A 12 10.81 3.64 -23.54
CA ARG A 12 10.87 5.10 -23.29
C ARG A 12 11.56 5.43 -21.97
N VAL A 13 11.24 4.72 -20.88
CA VAL A 13 11.89 4.89 -19.57
C VAL A 13 13.38 4.57 -19.67
N ASN A 14 13.75 3.47 -20.32
CA ASN A 14 15.15 3.07 -20.50
C ASN A 14 15.93 4.00 -21.44
N ALA A 15 15.32 4.51 -22.50
CA ALA A 15 15.89 5.53 -23.37
C ALA A 15 16.13 6.85 -22.62
N ASN A 16 15.19 7.27 -21.77
CA ASN A 16 15.35 8.49 -20.98
C ASN A 16 16.39 8.31 -19.84
N ARG A 17 16.48 7.13 -19.22
CA ARG A 17 17.59 6.75 -18.32
C ARG A 17 18.94 6.82 -19.05
N LYS A 18 19.06 6.24 -20.24
CA LYS A 18 20.25 6.34 -21.11
C LYS A 18 20.58 7.80 -21.46
N ARG A 19 19.57 8.66 -21.70
CA ARG A 19 19.75 10.11 -21.97
C ARG A 19 20.24 10.87 -20.73
N LYS A 20 19.68 10.62 -19.54
CA LYS A 20 20.19 11.15 -18.26
C LYS A 20 21.64 10.73 -18.02
N PHE A 21 21.97 9.46 -18.25
CA PHE A 21 23.31 8.90 -18.06
C PHE A 21 24.34 9.50 -19.02
N ARG A 22 24.02 9.59 -20.33
CA ARG A 22 24.86 10.29 -21.33
C ARG A 22 25.09 11.76 -20.97
N LYS A 23 24.06 12.49 -20.51
CA LYS A 23 24.25 13.88 -20.00
C LYS A 23 25.22 13.93 -18.82
N ARG A 24 25.12 13.01 -17.85
CA ARG A 24 26.05 12.95 -16.71
C ARG A 24 27.49 12.64 -17.13
N ILE A 25 27.69 11.73 -18.10
CA ILE A 25 29.03 11.45 -18.66
C ILE A 25 29.60 12.70 -19.34
N ILE A 26 28.82 13.38 -20.19
CA ILE A 26 29.28 14.59 -20.91
C ILE A 26 29.64 15.71 -19.92
N VAL A 27 28.86 15.93 -18.87
CA VAL A 27 29.21 16.91 -17.82
C VAL A 27 30.49 16.48 -17.09
N GLY A 28 30.63 15.19 -16.75
CA GLY A 28 31.84 14.67 -16.10
C GLY A 28 33.10 14.79 -16.95
N THR A 29 33.04 14.49 -18.25
CA THR A 29 34.20 14.61 -19.15
C THR A 29 34.54 16.06 -19.44
N VAL A 30 33.56 16.96 -19.59
CA VAL A 30 33.81 18.41 -19.72
C VAL A 30 34.46 18.97 -18.45
N SER A 31 33.94 18.65 -17.25
CA SER A 31 34.58 19.07 -15.99
C SER A 31 36.00 18.52 -15.85
N LEU A 32 36.24 17.24 -16.21
CA LEU A 32 37.58 16.65 -16.17
C LEU A 32 38.54 17.35 -17.14
N LEU A 33 38.10 17.66 -18.37
CA LEU A 33 38.91 18.40 -19.35
C LEU A 33 39.22 19.83 -18.89
N VAL A 34 38.27 20.52 -18.24
CA VAL A 34 38.50 21.85 -17.65
C VAL A 34 39.51 21.77 -16.50
N VAL A 35 39.44 20.74 -15.63
CA VAL A 35 40.42 20.53 -14.55
C VAL A 35 41.81 20.20 -15.13
N VAL A 36 41.91 19.34 -16.15
CA VAL A 36 43.18 19.05 -16.82
C VAL A 36 43.75 20.30 -17.50
N ALA A 37 42.92 21.10 -18.17
CA ALA A 37 43.35 22.38 -18.78
C ALA A 37 43.84 23.38 -17.72
N ALA A 38 43.20 23.45 -16.55
CA ALA A 38 43.65 24.26 -15.43
C ALA A 38 44.98 23.77 -14.83
N ILE A 39 45.18 22.45 -14.72
CA ILE A 39 46.45 21.86 -14.26
C ILE A 39 47.57 22.11 -15.27
N VAL A 40 47.32 21.92 -16.57
CA VAL A 40 48.31 22.17 -17.63
C VAL A 40 48.63 23.67 -17.75
N GLY A 41 47.63 24.54 -17.67
CA GLY A 41 47.83 25.99 -17.63
C GLY A 41 48.60 26.44 -16.38
N GLY A 42 48.29 25.85 -15.22
CA GLY A 42 49.02 26.06 -13.98
C GLY A 42 50.47 25.59 -14.05
N ALA A 43 50.73 24.42 -14.63
CA ALA A 43 52.08 23.90 -14.86
C ALA A 43 52.87 24.75 -15.87
N PHE A 44 52.23 25.23 -16.94
CA PHE A 44 52.89 26.11 -17.92
C PHE A 44 53.20 27.49 -17.33
N ALA A 45 52.28 28.05 -16.53
CA ALA A 45 52.52 29.27 -15.76
C ALA A 45 53.61 29.07 -14.68
N TYR A 46 53.65 27.90 -14.04
CA TYR A 46 54.69 27.52 -13.08
C TYR A 46 56.05 27.43 -13.78
N VAL A 47 56.17 26.75 -14.93
CA VAL A 47 57.43 26.68 -15.69
C VAL A 47 57.86 28.07 -16.22
N ALA A 48 56.92 28.94 -16.60
CA ALA A 48 57.23 30.33 -16.97
C ALA A 48 57.69 31.19 -15.78
N TYR A 49 57.27 30.84 -14.56
CA TYR A 49 57.70 31.45 -13.30
C TYR A 49 59.02 30.84 -12.78
N GLU A 50 59.21 29.54 -12.95
CA GLU A 50 60.43 28.79 -12.59
C GLU A 50 61.59 29.21 -13.49
N LYS A 51 61.36 29.40 -14.80
CA LYS A 51 62.32 30.00 -15.74
C LYS A 51 62.64 31.48 -15.46
N ARG A 52 61.88 32.14 -14.57
CA ARG A 52 62.25 33.43 -13.95
C ARG A 52 63.05 33.27 -12.66
N ASN A 53 62.93 32.14 -11.97
CA ASN A 53 63.57 31.84 -10.69
C ASN A 53 64.83 30.96 -10.79
N GLU A 54 65.13 30.35 -11.94
CA GLU A 54 66.35 29.54 -12.20
C GLU A 54 67.68 30.30 -11.98
N GLN A 55 67.65 31.62 -11.76
CA GLN A 55 68.82 32.39 -11.28
C GLN A 55 69.03 32.33 -9.76
N GLN A 56 68.16 31.69 -8.97
CA GLN A 56 68.27 31.63 -7.51
C GLN A 56 68.28 30.21 -6.95
N GLN A 57 69.48 29.82 -6.52
CA GLN A 57 69.77 28.93 -5.37
C GLN A 57 69.53 27.42 -5.56
N GLN A 58 70.59 26.76 -6.03
CA GLN A 58 70.95 25.42 -5.57
C GLN A 58 71.22 25.44 -4.05
N GLN A 59 70.60 24.56 -3.24
CA GLN A 59 71.24 23.99 -2.03
C GLN A 59 70.50 22.77 -1.43
N ALA A 60 71.27 21.97 -0.66
CA ALA A 60 71.00 20.75 0.13
C ALA A 60 69.55 20.18 0.19
N LYS A 61 69.27 18.91 -0.17
CA LYS A 61 69.77 17.59 0.32
C LYS A 61 69.18 17.07 1.65
N ASN A 62 68.31 16.05 1.53
CA ASN A 62 68.19 14.84 2.38
C ASN A 62 67.72 15.04 3.86
N HIS A 63 67.39 14.03 4.70
CA HIS A 63 67.51 12.55 4.66
C HIS A 63 66.44 11.83 5.52
N ASN A 64 66.05 10.60 5.13
CA ASN A 64 65.66 9.45 5.98
C ASN A 64 64.41 9.46 6.90
N LYS A 65 63.96 8.33 7.52
CA LYS A 65 63.72 6.93 7.05
C LYS A 65 63.11 6.04 8.18
N SER A 66 62.08 5.23 7.87
CA SER A 66 61.77 3.86 8.41
C SER A 66 61.47 3.56 9.91
N GLY A 67 60.36 2.82 10.14
CA GLY A 67 60.25 1.69 11.11
C GLY A 67 59.36 1.89 12.35
N SER A 68 58.91 0.86 13.10
CA SER A 68 58.79 -0.61 12.85
C SER A 68 58.04 -1.34 14.01
N GLY A 69 57.42 -2.51 13.77
CA GLY A 69 56.82 -3.43 14.79
C GLY A 69 55.28 -3.31 14.98
N ASN A 70 54.45 -4.36 15.16
CA ASN A 70 54.48 -5.69 15.84
C ASN A 70 54.23 -5.60 17.38
N ASN A 71 53.50 -6.48 18.10
CA ASN A 71 52.85 -7.78 17.78
C ASN A 71 51.85 -8.26 18.91
N VAL A 72 50.95 -9.23 18.63
CA VAL A 72 50.48 -10.39 19.50
C VAL A 72 49.89 -10.17 20.94
N VAL A 73 48.95 -10.96 21.54
CA VAL A 73 47.76 -11.80 21.15
C VAL A 73 47.04 -12.34 22.44
N LYS A 74 45.86 -13.04 22.32
CA LYS A 74 45.17 -13.91 23.35
C LYS A 74 44.45 -13.21 24.55
N ASP A 75 43.50 -13.80 25.31
CA ASP A 75 42.86 -15.15 25.31
C ASP A 75 41.39 -15.16 25.90
N SER A 76 40.78 -16.36 25.90
CA SER A 76 39.49 -16.92 26.40
C SER A 76 39.04 -16.58 27.87
N ASP A 77 37.89 -16.97 28.48
CA ASP A 77 36.79 -17.97 28.21
C ASP A 77 35.52 -17.79 29.13
N LYS A 78 34.39 -18.43 28.77
CA LYS A 78 33.33 -19.12 29.58
C LYS A 78 32.44 -18.51 30.72
N LYS A 79 31.10 -18.68 30.52
CA LYS A 79 30.11 -19.50 31.32
C LYS A 79 28.92 -18.81 32.06
N SER A 80 27.77 -19.52 32.11
CA SER A 80 26.46 -19.18 32.73
C SER A 80 26.09 -20.15 33.90
N PRO A 81 25.12 -19.84 34.81
CA PRO A 81 23.77 -20.45 34.71
C PRO A 81 22.57 -19.59 35.25
N SER A 82 21.38 -20.21 35.37
CA SER A 82 20.01 -19.67 35.67
C SER A 82 19.30 -20.53 36.77
N PRO A 83 17.95 -20.54 37.05
CA PRO A 83 16.76 -19.80 36.54
C PRO A 83 16.08 -18.93 37.66
N PRO A 84 14.82 -19.07 38.21
CA PRO A 84 13.73 -20.07 38.16
C PRO A 84 12.33 -19.53 37.69
N THR A 85 11.21 -19.99 38.31
CA THR A 85 9.75 -19.82 38.00
C THR A 85 8.92 -19.91 39.34
N PRO A 86 7.55 -19.98 39.49
CA PRO A 86 6.43 -20.28 38.54
C PRO A 86 5.00 -19.62 38.79
N SER A 87 3.99 -20.12 38.05
CA SER A 87 2.56 -20.38 38.45
C SER A 87 1.37 -19.39 38.26
N GLN A 88 0.46 -19.76 37.32
CA GLN A 88 -1.03 -20.00 37.46
C GLN A 88 -2.00 -18.83 37.87
N LYS A 89 -3.32 -18.76 37.51
CA LYS A 89 -4.29 -19.62 36.77
C LYS A 89 -5.52 -18.78 36.26
N ALA A 90 -6.45 -19.39 35.50
CA ALA A 90 -7.75 -18.84 34.99
C ALA A 90 -8.95 -19.12 35.97
N PRO A 91 -10.29 -19.02 35.65
CA PRO A 91 -11.06 -18.57 34.46
C PRO A 91 -12.31 -17.68 34.81
N VAL A 92 -13.39 -17.63 33.97
CA VAL A 92 -14.86 -17.51 34.32
C VAL A 92 -15.73 -17.59 33.02
N SER A 93 -17.08 -17.65 33.09
CA SER A 93 -17.96 -18.27 32.05
C SER A 93 -19.32 -17.56 31.73
N ALA A 94 -19.79 -17.75 30.49
CA ALA A 94 -21.16 -17.86 29.92
C ALA A 94 -22.35 -16.92 30.29
N ALA A 95 -23.24 -16.71 29.30
CA ALA A 95 -24.63 -16.24 29.40
C ALA A 95 -25.54 -16.98 28.38
N GLN A 96 -26.87 -16.93 28.52
CA GLN A 96 -27.83 -17.88 27.91
C GLN A 96 -28.77 -17.28 26.83
N SER A 97 -29.47 -18.13 26.07
CA SER A 97 -30.01 -17.81 24.74
C SER A 97 -31.46 -18.27 24.40
N VAL A 98 -31.79 -18.28 23.10
CA VAL A 98 -33.14 -18.24 22.50
C VAL A 98 -33.71 -19.65 22.22
N LYS A 99 -35.03 -19.76 21.93
CA LYS A 99 -35.70 -21.02 21.55
C LYS A 99 -34.96 -21.76 20.40
N PRO A 100 -34.65 -23.07 20.54
CA PRO A 100 -33.85 -23.79 19.53
C PRO A 100 -34.57 -24.06 18.20
N GLY A 101 -33.82 -24.20 17.10
CA GLY A 101 -34.24 -24.93 15.89
C GLY A 101 -34.81 -24.11 14.73
N GLN A 102 -35.14 -22.82 14.91
CA GLN A 102 -35.53 -21.95 13.79
C GLN A 102 -34.35 -21.12 13.25
N GLY A 103 -33.53 -20.54 14.13
CA GLY A 103 -32.30 -19.85 13.73
C GLY A 103 -31.29 -20.78 13.05
N ASP A 104 -31.16 -22.01 13.55
CA ASP A 104 -30.25 -23.03 13.01
C ASP A 104 -30.46 -23.30 11.52
N LYS A 105 -31.72 -23.35 11.06
CA LYS A 105 -32.06 -23.58 9.65
C LYS A 105 -31.66 -22.40 8.76
N ILE A 106 -31.87 -21.16 9.24
CA ILE A 106 -31.49 -19.95 8.52
C ILE A 106 -29.97 -19.85 8.42
N ILE A 107 -29.26 -20.13 9.51
CA ILE A 107 -27.79 -20.22 9.56
C ILE A 107 -27.29 -21.30 8.58
N GLN A 108 -27.91 -22.48 8.57
CA GLN A 108 -27.55 -23.55 7.63
C GLN A 108 -27.76 -23.14 6.16
N THR A 109 -28.88 -22.50 5.83
CA THR A 109 -29.13 -21.98 4.48
C THR A 109 -28.10 -20.92 4.08
N LEU A 110 -27.85 -19.93 4.94
CA LEU A 110 -26.88 -18.85 4.68
C LEU A 110 -25.44 -19.37 4.53
N CYS A 111 -25.04 -20.35 5.35
CA CYS A 111 -23.69 -20.91 5.29
C CYS A 111 -23.48 -21.95 4.17
N SER A 112 -24.54 -22.44 3.52
CA SER A 112 -24.47 -23.54 2.54
C SER A 112 -23.61 -23.25 1.30
N SER A 113 -23.44 -21.97 0.96
CA SER A 113 -22.64 -21.46 -0.16
C SER A 113 -21.18 -21.19 0.20
N THR A 114 -20.81 -21.24 1.48
CA THR A 114 -19.50 -20.75 1.95
C THR A 114 -18.45 -21.86 1.94
N LEU A 115 -17.22 -21.50 1.57
CA LEU A 115 -16.10 -22.44 1.48
C LEU A 115 -15.80 -23.14 2.81
N TYR A 116 -16.13 -22.50 3.94
CA TYR A 116 -15.89 -23.03 5.29
C TYR A 116 -17.20 -23.12 6.09
N MET A 117 -18.23 -23.76 5.51
CA MET A 117 -19.59 -23.91 6.07
C MET A 117 -19.62 -24.21 7.59
N GLN A 118 -18.84 -25.18 8.08
CA GLN A 118 -18.80 -25.54 9.51
C GLN A 118 -18.33 -24.40 10.42
N ILE A 119 -17.40 -23.56 9.94
CA ILE A 119 -16.90 -22.40 10.67
C ILE A 119 -17.88 -21.23 10.54
N CYS A 120 -18.53 -21.05 9.38
CA CYS A 120 -19.65 -20.11 9.23
C CYS A 120 -20.77 -20.41 10.23
N GLU A 121 -21.23 -21.68 10.28
CA GLU A 121 -22.29 -22.10 11.20
C GLU A 121 -21.89 -21.85 12.66
N LYS A 122 -20.67 -22.25 13.06
CA LYS A 122 -20.17 -22.05 14.42
C LYS A 122 -20.08 -20.57 14.80
N THR A 123 -19.55 -19.73 13.90
CA THR A 123 -19.42 -18.28 14.14
C THR A 123 -20.78 -17.61 14.29
N LEU A 124 -21.73 -17.92 13.40
CA LEU A 124 -23.09 -17.36 13.52
C LEU A 124 -23.80 -17.88 14.77
N LYS A 125 -23.74 -19.18 15.07
CA LYS A 125 -24.37 -19.78 16.28
C LYS A 125 -23.82 -19.14 17.56
N ASN A 126 -22.50 -19.06 17.72
CA ASN A 126 -21.86 -18.43 18.89
C ASN A 126 -22.21 -16.93 19.07
N ARG A 127 -22.64 -16.24 18.01
CA ARG A 127 -23.05 -14.82 18.04
C ARG A 127 -24.57 -14.62 18.12
N THR A 128 -25.34 -15.69 17.91
CA THR A 128 -26.81 -15.71 17.84
C THR A 128 -27.49 -15.78 19.22
N ASP A 129 -26.71 -15.98 20.28
CA ASP A 129 -27.21 -16.30 21.63
C ASP A 129 -27.95 -15.17 22.39
N LYS A 130 -28.26 -14.02 21.77
CA LYS A 130 -28.84 -12.84 22.46
C LYS A 130 -30.07 -12.21 21.78
N GLY A 131 -31.12 -13.00 21.62
CA GLY A 131 -32.47 -12.49 21.27
C GLY A 131 -32.64 -12.18 19.79
N PHE A 132 -33.21 -13.12 19.04
CA PHE A 132 -33.48 -12.95 17.62
C PHE A 132 -34.88 -12.38 17.35
N ALA A 133 -34.92 -11.34 16.51
CA ALA A 133 -36.06 -11.01 15.68
C ALA A 133 -35.67 -11.23 14.21
N LEU A 134 -36.66 -11.53 13.36
CA LEU A 134 -36.48 -11.73 11.91
C LEU A 134 -36.83 -10.46 11.12
N ASP A 135 -36.79 -9.31 11.80
CA ASP A 135 -37.18 -7.99 11.32
C ASP A 135 -36.07 -7.29 10.52
N ASN A 136 -34.80 -7.47 10.90
CA ASN A 136 -33.66 -7.03 10.10
C ASN A 136 -32.75 -8.20 9.67
N PRO A 137 -32.84 -8.65 8.41
CA PRO A 137 -32.03 -9.76 7.92
C PRO A 137 -30.53 -9.42 7.80
N THR A 138 -30.12 -8.13 7.73
CA THR A 138 -28.69 -7.76 7.61
C THR A 138 -27.88 -8.10 8.88
N THR A 139 -28.56 -8.39 9.99
CA THR A 139 -27.96 -8.79 11.28
C THR A 139 -26.97 -9.95 11.13
N PHE A 140 -27.28 -10.99 10.34
CA PHE A 140 -26.37 -12.12 10.13
C PHE A 140 -25.05 -11.71 9.47
N LEU A 141 -25.13 -10.83 8.46
CA LEU A 141 -23.96 -10.30 7.77
C LEU A 141 -23.14 -9.38 8.68
N LYS A 142 -23.83 -8.55 9.48
CA LYS A 142 -23.17 -7.71 10.49
C LYS A 142 -22.37 -8.55 11.49
N SER A 143 -22.99 -9.58 12.07
CA SER A 143 -22.32 -10.49 13.02
C SER A 143 -21.19 -11.32 12.39
N ALA A 144 -21.24 -11.60 11.08
CA ALA A 144 -20.13 -12.23 10.37
C ALA A 144 -18.92 -11.29 10.24
N ILE A 145 -19.15 -10.02 9.89
CA ILE A 145 -18.07 -9.02 9.74
C ILE A 145 -17.54 -8.54 11.11
N GLU A 146 -18.39 -8.48 12.14
CA GLU A 146 -17.96 -8.32 13.54
C GLU A 146 -17.00 -9.45 13.95
N ALA A 147 -17.23 -10.68 13.49
CA ALA A 147 -16.30 -11.80 13.71
C ALA A 147 -14.94 -11.59 13.04
N VAL A 148 -14.91 -11.06 11.80
CA VAL A 148 -13.65 -10.70 11.12
C VAL A 148 -12.91 -9.63 11.92
N ASN A 149 -13.61 -8.59 12.37
CA ASN A 149 -13.02 -7.47 13.11
C ASN A 149 -12.41 -7.91 14.45
N GLU A 150 -13.08 -8.79 15.19
CA GLU A 150 -12.59 -9.35 16.46
C GLU A 150 -11.43 -10.35 16.26
N ASP A 151 -11.43 -11.14 15.18
CA ASP A 151 -10.32 -12.03 14.87
C ASP A 151 -9.09 -11.24 14.38
N LEU A 152 -9.29 -10.13 13.66
CA LEU A 152 -8.22 -9.16 13.35
C LEU A 152 -7.59 -8.53 14.61
N ASP A 153 -8.33 -8.37 15.71
CA ASP A 153 -7.74 -7.98 17.00
C ASP A 153 -6.80 -9.08 17.54
N LEU A 154 -7.20 -10.35 17.46
CA LEU A 154 -6.33 -11.49 17.84
C LEU A 154 -5.10 -11.61 16.93
N VAL A 155 -5.21 -11.27 15.64
CA VAL A 155 -4.06 -11.14 14.73
C VAL A 155 -3.14 -10.00 15.18
N LEU A 156 -3.70 -8.82 15.50
CA LEU A 156 -2.93 -7.65 15.92
C LEU A 156 -2.18 -7.91 17.23
N GLU A 157 -2.85 -8.47 18.24
CA GLU A 157 -2.22 -8.92 19.48
C GLU A 157 -1.11 -9.95 19.21
N LYS A 158 -1.37 -10.93 18.34
CA LYS A 158 -0.37 -11.96 18.01
C LYS A 158 0.87 -11.36 17.35
N VAL A 159 0.71 -10.44 16.40
CA VAL A 159 1.80 -9.75 15.70
C VAL A 159 2.59 -8.86 16.68
N LEU A 160 1.90 -8.12 17.55
CA LEU A 160 2.54 -7.29 18.59
C LEU A 160 3.23 -8.11 19.69
N SER A 161 2.82 -9.37 19.90
CA SER A 161 3.47 -10.27 20.86
C SER A 161 4.82 -10.83 20.39
N LEU A 162 5.11 -10.77 19.08
CA LEU A 162 6.32 -11.35 18.50
C LEU A 162 7.59 -10.64 18.98
N LYS A 163 8.64 -11.42 19.22
CA LYS A 163 9.96 -10.94 19.59
C LYS A 163 11.01 -11.61 18.70
N THR A 164 11.91 -10.79 18.18
CA THR A 164 13.00 -11.17 17.28
C THR A 164 14.10 -10.14 17.42
N GLU A 165 15.35 -10.52 17.17
CA GLU A 165 16.46 -9.57 17.07
C GLU A 165 16.80 -9.14 15.65
N ASN A 166 16.37 -9.93 14.65
CA ASN A 166 16.57 -9.65 13.24
C ASN A 166 15.82 -8.37 12.81
N GLN A 167 16.50 -7.46 12.10
CA GLN A 167 15.87 -6.24 11.59
C GLN A 167 14.86 -6.53 10.49
N ASP A 168 15.13 -7.50 9.60
CA ASP A 168 14.21 -7.84 8.51
C ASP A 168 12.87 -8.38 9.07
N ASP A 169 12.88 -9.06 10.22
CA ASP A 169 11.68 -9.49 10.97
C ASP A 169 11.01 -8.34 11.75
N LYS A 170 11.80 -7.42 12.37
CA LYS A 170 11.26 -6.22 13.04
C LYS A 170 10.45 -5.38 12.03
N ASP A 171 10.95 -5.26 10.81
CA ASP A 171 10.26 -4.62 9.68
C ASP A 171 9.04 -5.44 9.21
N ALA A 172 9.05 -6.78 9.32
CA ALA A 172 7.90 -7.64 9.03
C ALA A 172 6.74 -7.38 10.01
N ILE A 173 7.06 -7.36 11.30
CA ILE A 173 6.09 -7.10 12.39
C ILE A 173 5.49 -5.70 12.21
N ALA A 174 6.32 -4.68 11.94
CA ALA A 174 5.86 -3.32 11.70
C ALA A 174 4.97 -3.20 10.44
N GLN A 175 5.31 -3.88 9.34
CA GLN A 175 4.51 -3.88 8.11
C GLN A 175 3.17 -4.62 8.32
N CYS A 176 3.18 -5.81 8.91
CA CYS A 176 1.96 -6.56 9.15
C CYS A 176 1.04 -5.83 10.13
N LYS A 177 1.57 -5.19 11.17
CA LYS A 177 0.78 -4.33 12.08
C LYS A 177 -0.05 -3.31 11.31
N LEU A 178 0.57 -2.57 10.39
CA LEU A 178 -0.12 -1.57 9.56
C LEU A 178 -1.21 -2.22 8.69
N LEU A 179 -0.90 -3.33 8.02
CA LEU A 179 -1.86 -4.04 7.16
C LEU A 179 -3.08 -4.58 7.95
N VAL A 180 -2.87 -5.00 9.20
CA VAL A 180 -3.95 -5.45 10.10
C VAL A 180 -4.76 -4.26 10.61
N GLU A 181 -4.13 -3.11 10.88
CA GLU A 181 -4.85 -1.87 11.20
C GLU A 181 -5.69 -1.38 10.01
N ASP A 182 -5.16 -1.45 8.77
CA ASP A 182 -5.90 -1.14 7.54
C ASP A 182 -7.11 -2.07 7.35
N ALA A 183 -6.90 -3.37 7.51
CA ALA A 183 -7.97 -4.37 7.46
C ALA A 183 -9.07 -4.08 8.49
N LYS A 184 -8.73 -3.61 9.69
CA LYS A 184 -9.70 -3.19 10.70
C LYS A 184 -10.45 -1.91 10.32
N GLU A 185 -9.81 -0.96 9.64
CA GLU A 185 -10.53 0.20 9.10
C GLU A 185 -11.53 -0.21 8.01
N GLU A 186 -11.19 -1.16 7.13
CA GLU A 186 -12.10 -1.71 6.11
C GLU A 186 -13.27 -2.51 6.70
N THR A 187 -13.06 -3.31 7.75
CA THR A 187 -14.18 -3.99 8.46
C THR A 187 -15.08 -3.00 9.17
N VAL A 188 -14.54 -1.96 9.80
CA VAL A 188 -15.35 -0.90 10.43
C VAL A 188 -16.10 -0.07 9.38
N ALA A 189 -15.50 0.23 8.24
CA ALA A 189 -16.19 0.86 7.11
C ALA A 189 -17.38 0.01 6.63
N SER A 190 -17.16 -1.31 6.49
CA SER A 190 -18.21 -2.27 6.13
C SER A 190 -19.37 -2.28 7.13
N LEU A 191 -19.08 -2.40 8.43
CA LEU A 191 -20.09 -2.42 9.50
C LEU A 191 -20.93 -1.14 9.57
N ASN A 192 -20.32 0.02 9.34
CA ASN A 192 -21.01 1.30 9.36
C ASN A 192 -22.04 1.42 8.21
N ASN A 193 -21.76 0.84 7.04
CA ASN A 193 -22.64 0.87 5.87
C ASN A 193 -23.70 -0.24 5.87
N ILE A 194 -23.66 -1.19 6.83
CA ILE A 194 -24.66 -2.26 6.99
C ILE A 194 -25.85 -1.83 7.87
N ASN A 195 -25.79 -0.65 8.49
CA ASN A 195 -26.89 -0.07 9.29
C ASN A 195 -28.08 0.43 8.42
N VAL A 196 -28.41 -0.29 7.36
CA VAL A 196 -29.49 0.02 6.41
C VAL A 196 -30.80 -0.59 6.92
N THR A 197 -31.78 0.25 7.24
CA THR A 197 -33.13 -0.17 7.67
C THR A 197 -34.03 -0.60 6.51
N GLU A 198 -33.55 -0.51 5.26
CA GLU A 198 -34.30 -0.82 4.04
C GLU A 198 -33.51 -1.77 3.11
N VAL A 199 -34.13 -2.89 2.76
CA VAL A 199 -33.59 -3.88 1.80
C VAL A 199 -33.19 -3.23 0.46
N ASN A 200 -33.96 -2.24 -0.01
CA ASN A 200 -33.75 -1.57 -1.30
C ASN A 200 -32.48 -0.70 -1.38
N SER A 201 -31.80 -0.45 -0.25
CA SER A 201 -30.50 0.21 -0.21
C SER A 201 -29.35 -0.78 0.05
N PHE A 202 -29.65 -2.05 0.38
CA PHE A 202 -28.61 -3.07 0.54
C PHE A 202 -27.90 -3.37 -0.79
N GLU A 203 -28.64 -3.57 -1.88
CA GLU A 203 -28.07 -3.80 -3.23
C GLU A 203 -27.11 -2.67 -3.66
N LYS A 204 -27.27 -1.45 -3.13
CA LYS A 204 -26.42 -0.29 -3.44
C LYS A 204 -25.09 -0.29 -2.67
N VAL A 205 -25.03 -0.93 -1.50
CA VAL A 205 -23.78 -1.05 -0.71
C VAL A 205 -23.02 -2.35 -0.97
N VAL A 206 -23.65 -3.37 -1.57
CA VAL A 206 -22.99 -4.65 -1.94
C VAL A 206 -21.64 -4.46 -2.65
N PRO A 207 -21.48 -3.60 -3.69
CA PRO A 207 -20.20 -3.43 -4.37
C PRO A 207 -19.10 -2.84 -3.48
N ASP A 208 -19.45 -1.91 -2.59
CA ASP A 208 -18.51 -1.33 -1.63
C ASP A 208 -18.14 -2.37 -0.56
N LEU A 209 -19.09 -3.16 -0.05
CA LEU A 209 -18.85 -4.26 0.91
C LEU A 209 -17.97 -5.37 0.33
N GLU A 210 -18.20 -5.78 -0.92
CA GLU A 210 -17.34 -6.74 -1.62
C GLU A 210 -15.92 -6.19 -1.81
N SER A 211 -15.78 -4.90 -2.15
CA SER A 211 -14.48 -4.24 -2.29
C SER A 211 -13.71 -4.21 -0.97
N TRP A 212 -14.35 -3.78 0.13
CA TRP A 212 -13.71 -3.63 1.43
C TRP A 212 -13.28 -4.97 2.01
N LEU A 213 -14.14 -6.00 2.00
CA LEU A 213 -13.74 -7.34 2.47
C LEU A 213 -12.71 -8.04 1.55
N SER A 214 -12.69 -7.71 0.25
CA SER A 214 -11.60 -8.17 -0.64
C SER A 214 -10.26 -7.48 -0.31
N ALA A 215 -10.29 -6.21 0.10
CA ALA A 215 -9.12 -5.50 0.62
C ALA A 215 -8.62 -6.11 1.94
N VAL A 216 -9.53 -6.41 2.88
CA VAL A 216 -9.22 -7.15 4.13
C VAL A 216 -8.46 -8.45 3.85
N MET A 217 -8.95 -9.27 2.92
CA MET A 217 -8.30 -10.53 2.54
C MET A 217 -6.93 -10.30 1.89
N SER A 218 -6.81 -9.27 1.05
CA SER A 218 -5.55 -8.88 0.42
C SER A 218 -4.50 -8.39 1.45
N TYR A 219 -4.92 -7.68 2.49
CA TYR A 219 -4.05 -7.21 3.58
C TYR A 219 -3.60 -8.37 4.48
N GLN A 220 -4.49 -9.33 4.76
CA GLN A 220 -4.17 -10.57 5.47
C GLN A 220 -3.09 -11.37 4.71
N GLU A 221 -3.24 -11.57 3.38
CA GLU A 221 -2.23 -12.23 2.55
C GLU A 221 -0.90 -11.43 2.52
N THR A 222 -0.96 -10.11 2.31
CA THR A 222 0.22 -9.23 2.26
C THR A 222 0.98 -9.18 3.60
N CYS A 223 0.30 -9.38 4.73
CA CYS A 223 0.95 -9.55 6.03
C CYS A 223 1.81 -10.82 6.05
N LEU A 224 1.26 -11.96 5.61
CA LEU A 224 1.97 -13.24 5.63
C LEU A 224 3.14 -13.28 4.65
N ASP A 225 2.97 -12.72 3.45
CA ASP A 225 4.07 -12.52 2.49
C ASP A 225 5.13 -11.53 2.98
N GLY A 226 4.84 -10.78 4.05
CA GLY A 226 5.81 -9.97 4.77
C GLY A 226 6.82 -10.77 5.61
N PHE A 227 6.59 -12.05 5.89
CA PHE A 227 7.51 -12.88 6.68
C PHE A 227 8.26 -13.90 5.81
N GLU A 228 9.54 -14.11 6.13
CA GLU A 228 10.32 -15.22 5.57
C GLU A 228 9.86 -16.57 6.16
N GLU A 229 10.13 -17.68 5.46
CA GLU A 229 9.68 -19.01 5.91
C GLU A 229 10.39 -19.44 7.21
N GLY A 230 9.61 -19.71 8.26
CA GLY A 230 10.13 -20.09 9.56
C GLY A 230 9.09 -20.00 10.69
N ASN A 231 9.57 -19.96 11.93
CA ASN A 231 8.73 -20.00 13.13
C ASN A 231 7.80 -18.77 13.23
N LEU A 232 8.33 -17.55 13.04
CA LEU A 232 7.54 -16.31 13.13
C LEU A 232 6.37 -16.30 12.14
N LYS A 233 6.62 -16.68 10.88
CA LYS A 233 5.57 -16.82 9.86
C LYS A 233 4.52 -17.86 10.26
N SER A 234 4.95 -19.02 10.78
CA SER A 234 4.05 -20.08 11.25
C SER A 234 3.17 -19.62 12.42
N GLU A 235 3.74 -18.85 13.34
CA GLU A 235 3.04 -18.26 14.48
C GLU A 235 1.98 -17.22 14.09
N VAL A 236 2.23 -16.40 13.06
CA VAL A 236 1.27 -15.41 12.55
C VAL A 236 0.22 -16.05 11.64
N LYS A 237 0.65 -16.98 10.77
CA LYS A 237 -0.20 -17.70 9.81
C LYS A 237 -1.38 -18.40 10.47
N THR A 238 -1.21 -18.92 11.68
CA THR A 238 -2.30 -19.57 12.43
C THR A 238 -3.44 -18.58 12.74
N SER A 239 -3.13 -17.38 13.25
CA SER A 239 -4.15 -16.35 13.50
C SER A 239 -4.71 -15.77 12.20
N VAL A 240 -3.85 -15.39 11.24
CA VAL A 240 -4.30 -14.76 9.99
C VAL A 240 -5.21 -15.70 9.18
N ASN A 241 -4.93 -17.00 9.16
CA ASN A 241 -5.79 -17.98 8.49
C ASN A 241 -7.18 -18.11 9.14
N SER A 242 -7.31 -17.85 10.45
CA SER A 242 -8.63 -17.74 11.11
C SER A 242 -9.41 -16.56 10.53
N SER A 243 -8.76 -15.39 10.49
CA SER A 243 -9.30 -14.14 9.96
C SER A 243 -9.69 -14.26 8.47
N GLN A 244 -8.85 -14.90 7.64
CA GLN A 244 -9.13 -15.17 6.23
C GLN A 244 -10.34 -16.07 6.03
N VAL A 245 -10.49 -17.12 6.84
CA VAL A 245 -11.66 -18.02 6.81
C VAL A 245 -12.95 -17.25 7.12
N LEU A 246 -12.92 -16.37 8.14
CA LEU A 246 -14.08 -15.53 8.51
C LEU A 246 -14.39 -14.47 7.43
N THR A 247 -13.36 -13.91 6.79
CA THR A 247 -13.48 -12.93 5.71
C THR A 247 -14.09 -13.57 4.46
N SER A 248 -13.59 -14.75 4.08
CA SER A 248 -14.11 -15.56 2.96
C SER A 248 -15.57 -15.97 3.17
N ASN A 249 -15.94 -16.41 4.39
CA ASN A 249 -17.32 -16.69 4.74
C ASN A 249 -18.20 -15.43 4.66
N SER A 250 -17.70 -14.28 5.11
CA SER A 250 -18.45 -13.00 5.06
C SER A 250 -18.70 -12.53 3.62
N LEU A 251 -17.70 -12.66 2.73
CA LEU A 251 -17.86 -12.40 1.29
C LEU A 251 -18.90 -13.31 0.63
N ALA A 252 -18.88 -14.61 0.95
CA ALA A 252 -19.88 -15.56 0.45
C ALA A 252 -21.29 -15.24 0.98
N LEU A 253 -21.41 -14.83 2.25
CA LEU A 253 -22.68 -14.38 2.83
C LEU A 253 -23.26 -13.15 2.09
N ILE A 254 -22.45 -12.15 1.71
CA ILE A 254 -22.93 -10.99 0.91
C ILE A 254 -23.61 -11.46 -0.38
N LYS A 255 -22.98 -12.37 -1.11
CA LYS A 255 -23.51 -12.89 -2.39
C LYS A 255 -24.81 -13.65 -2.18
N THR A 256 -24.82 -14.60 -1.26
CA THR A 256 -26.01 -15.40 -0.92
C THR A 256 -27.16 -14.54 -0.43
N PHE A 257 -26.88 -13.49 0.33
CA PHE A 257 -27.88 -12.53 0.79
C PHE A 257 -28.47 -11.73 -0.39
N THR A 258 -27.63 -11.23 -1.28
CA THR A 258 -28.03 -10.51 -2.51
C THR A 258 -28.90 -11.40 -3.42
N GLU A 259 -28.51 -12.66 -3.62
CA GLU A 259 -29.24 -13.62 -4.46
C GLU A 259 -30.63 -13.95 -3.88
N ASN A 260 -30.73 -14.15 -2.57
CA ASN A 260 -32.01 -14.49 -1.91
C ASN A 260 -32.95 -13.29 -1.71
N LEU A 261 -32.43 -12.05 -1.71
CA LEU A 261 -33.24 -10.82 -1.69
C LEU A 261 -33.87 -10.47 -3.04
N SER A 262 -33.46 -11.11 -4.13
CA SER A 262 -33.80 -10.70 -5.51
C SER A 262 -35.03 -11.36 -6.20
N PRO A 263 -36.16 -11.73 -5.54
CA PRO A 263 -37.37 -12.15 -6.26
C PRO A 263 -38.09 -11.04 -7.07
N VAL A 264 -37.86 -9.75 -6.76
CA VAL A 264 -38.80 -8.67 -7.16
C VAL A 264 -38.28 -7.71 -8.24
N MET A 265 -36.97 -7.46 -8.36
CA MET A 265 -36.42 -6.39 -9.23
C MET A 265 -35.57 -6.84 -10.42
N LYS A 266 -35.94 -7.94 -11.09
CA LYS A 266 -35.44 -8.26 -12.45
C LYS A 266 -36.18 -7.49 -13.55
N VAL A 267 -36.37 -6.17 -13.37
CA VAL A 267 -37.06 -5.29 -14.31
C VAL A 267 -36.07 -4.37 -15.04
N VAL A 268 -35.56 -4.91 -16.15
CA VAL A 268 -35.14 -4.17 -17.37
C VAL A 268 -34.40 -2.84 -17.17
N GLU A 269 -33.06 -2.88 -17.17
CA GLU A 269 -32.25 -1.79 -17.75
C GLU A 269 -31.62 -2.26 -19.06
N ARG A 270 -32.40 -2.19 -20.15
CA ARG A 270 -31.86 -2.29 -21.52
C ARG A 270 -31.36 -0.91 -21.92
N HIS A 271 -30.06 -0.70 -21.93
CA HIS A 271 -29.44 0.35 -22.75
C HIS A 271 -28.31 -0.25 -23.60
N LEU A 272 -28.31 0.10 -24.88
CA LEU A 272 -27.28 -0.27 -25.85
C LEU A 272 -26.16 0.77 -25.78
N LEU A 273 -24.91 0.31 -25.93
CA LEU A 273 -23.68 1.10 -25.86
C LEU A 273 -23.41 1.73 -24.48
N ASP A 274 -22.73 0.98 -23.60
CA ASP A 274 -21.63 1.46 -22.72
C ASP A 274 -21.21 0.37 -21.70
N ASP A 275 -20.00 -0.17 -21.82
CA ASP A 275 -19.43 -1.15 -20.86
C ASP A 275 -18.95 -0.48 -19.54
N ILE A 276 -19.79 0.37 -18.93
CA ILE A 276 -19.47 1.06 -17.68
C ILE A 276 -20.46 0.67 -16.56
N PRO A 277 -20.00 0.05 -15.46
CA PRO A 277 -20.87 -0.41 -14.37
C PRO A 277 -21.79 0.66 -13.78
N SER A 278 -22.91 0.22 -13.18
CA SER A 278 -23.91 1.07 -12.52
C SER A 278 -23.38 1.82 -11.28
N TRP A 279 -22.34 1.31 -10.62
CA TRP A 279 -21.70 1.97 -9.48
C TRP A 279 -20.86 3.20 -9.87
N VAL A 280 -20.50 3.35 -11.16
CA VAL A 280 -19.77 4.51 -11.66
C VAL A 280 -20.78 5.63 -11.93
N SER A 281 -20.69 6.74 -11.18
CA SER A 281 -21.66 7.85 -11.27
C SER A 281 -21.68 8.49 -12.67
N ASN A 282 -22.76 9.20 -13.03
CA ASN A 282 -22.84 9.88 -14.33
C ASN A 282 -21.77 10.98 -14.51
N ASP A 283 -21.35 11.63 -13.42
CA ASP A 283 -20.19 12.53 -13.45
C ASP A 283 -18.90 11.75 -13.69
N ASP A 284 -18.66 10.65 -12.97
CA ASP A 284 -17.46 9.81 -13.17
C ASP A 284 -17.41 9.21 -14.58
N ARG A 285 -18.56 8.77 -15.12
CA ARG A 285 -18.73 8.34 -16.53
C ARG A 285 -18.33 9.46 -17.48
N ARG A 286 -18.76 10.71 -17.22
CA ARG A 286 -18.36 11.88 -18.01
C ARG A 286 -16.87 12.19 -17.88
N MET A 287 -16.27 12.01 -16.70
CA MET A 287 -14.82 12.22 -16.46
C MET A 287 -13.98 11.15 -17.17
N LEU A 288 -14.36 9.88 -17.10
CA LEU A 288 -13.67 8.77 -17.79
C LEU A 288 -13.77 8.86 -19.32
N ARG A 289 -14.81 9.54 -19.84
CA ARG A 289 -14.97 9.88 -21.26
C ARG A 289 -14.38 11.25 -21.64
N ALA A 290 -13.94 12.06 -20.68
CA ALA A 290 -13.46 13.41 -20.92
C ALA A 290 -12.02 13.41 -21.47
N VAL A 291 -11.89 13.20 -22.77
CA VAL A 291 -10.63 13.35 -23.51
C VAL A 291 -10.06 14.78 -23.42
N ASP A 292 -10.89 15.80 -23.11
CA ASP A 292 -10.45 17.18 -22.91
C ASP A 292 -10.41 17.58 -21.42
N VAL A 293 -9.18 17.68 -20.88
CA VAL A 293 -8.87 18.14 -19.53
C VAL A 293 -9.32 19.59 -19.27
N LYS A 294 -9.57 20.41 -20.31
CA LYS A 294 -10.11 21.76 -20.13
C LYS A 294 -11.53 21.76 -19.55
N ALA A 295 -12.30 20.70 -19.80
CA ALA A 295 -13.63 20.53 -19.21
C ALA A 295 -13.58 20.16 -17.71
N LEU A 296 -12.44 19.64 -17.22
CA LEU A 296 -12.24 19.22 -15.83
C LEU A 296 -11.93 20.38 -14.86
N LYS A 297 -11.47 21.54 -15.34
CA LYS A 297 -11.03 22.70 -14.51
C LYS A 297 -10.14 22.29 -13.31
N PRO A 298 -8.88 21.87 -13.53
CA PRO A 298 -7.99 21.44 -12.45
C PRO A 298 -7.76 22.53 -11.39
N ASN A 299 -7.67 22.10 -10.13
CA ASN A 299 -7.31 22.95 -8.99
C ASN A 299 -5.80 23.23 -8.92
N ALA A 300 -4.99 22.32 -9.45
CA ALA A 300 -3.54 22.45 -9.51
C ALA A 300 -2.98 21.72 -10.75
N THR A 301 -1.93 22.28 -11.34
CA THR A 301 -1.25 21.75 -12.52
C THR A 301 0.19 21.39 -12.19
N VAL A 302 0.54 20.10 -12.30
CA VAL A 302 1.92 19.63 -12.24
C VAL A 302 2.50 19.64 -13.65
N ALA A 303 3.60 20.35 -13.84
CA ALA A 303 4.29 20.51 -15.12
C ALA A 303 5.81 20.54 -14.93
N LYS A 304 6.48 19.47 -15.35
CA LYS A 304 7.93 19.28 -15.15
C LYS A 304 8.85 20.27 -15.92
N ASP A 305 8.28 21.00 -16.87
CA ASP A 305 8.93 22.08 -17.63
C ASP A 305 8.76 23.46 -16.97
N GLY A 306 8.04 23.56 -15.85
CA GLY A 306 7.71 24.82 -15.18
C GLY A 306 6.49 25.55 -15.75
N SER A 307 5.74 24.96 -16.69
CA SER A 307 4.57 25.57 -17.32
C SER A 307 3.26 25.42 -16.53
N GLY A 308 3.35 25.26 -15.20
CA GLY A 308 2.25 24.99 -14.29
C GLY A 308 2.65 25.23 -12.84
N ASP A 309 1.68 25.12 -11.93
CA ASP A 309 1.79 25.55 -10.53
C ASP A 309 2.87 24.79 -9.73
N PHE A 310 3.14 23.53 -10.09
CA PHE A 310 4.11 22.66 -9.39
C PHE A 310 4.99 21.87 -10.37
N THR A 311 6.22 21.52 -9.95
CA THR A 311 7.15 20.73 -10.80
C THR A 311 7.20 19.24 -10.45
N THR A 312 6.69 18.85 -9.27
CA THR A 312 6.54 17.46 -8.81
C THR A 312 5.13 17.20 -8.30
N ILE A 313 4.71 15.94 -8.25
CA ILE A 313 3.39 15.56 -7.74
C ILE A 313 3.36 15.71 -6.20
N ASN A 314 4.46 15.39 -5.52
CA ASN A 314 4.59 15.58 -4.08
C ASN A 314 4.53 17.07 -3.63
N ASP A 315 4.86 18.03 -4.49
CA ASP A 315 4.65 19.46 -4.18
C ASP A 315 3.17 19.84 -4.23
N ALA A 316 2.46 19.43 -5.29
CA ALA A 316 1.03 19.69 -5.44
C ALA A 316 0.20 19.03 -4.32
N LEU A 317 0.58 17.82 -3.89
CA LEU A 317 -0.04 17.19 -2.72
C LEU A 317 0.23 17.97 -1.43
N ARG A 318 1.43 18.50 -1.21
CA ARG A 318 1.74 19.30 -0.01
C ARG A 318 1.03 20.65 0.01
N ALA A 319 0.67 21.20 -1.15
CA ALA A 319 -0.12 22.41 -1.27
C ALA A 319 -1.65 22.19 -1.18
N MET A 320 -2.13 20.95 -1.32
CA MET A 320 -3.56 20.62 -1.14
C MET A 320 -3.97 20.81 0.33
N PRO A 321 -5.06 21.55 0.63
CA PRO A 321 -5.52 21.77 1.99
C PRO A 321 -6.01 20.47 2.65
N GLU A 322 -5.85 20.35 3.98
CA GLU A 322 -6.26 19.15 4.75
C GLU A 322 -7.77 18.91 4.81
N LYS A 323 -8.58 19.87 4.35
CA LYS A 323 -10.01 19.75 4.11
C LYS A 323 -10.35 20.50 2.83
N TYR A 324 -11.12 19.86 1.95
CA TYR A 324 -11.61 20.46 0.72
C TYR A 324 -13.02 19.95 0.45
N GLU A 325 -13.99 20.86 0.34
CA GLU A 325 -15.37 20.51 0.04
C GLU A 325 -15.54 20.26 -1.47
N GLY A 326 -15.99 19.05 -1.82
CA GLY A 326 -16.09 18.60 -3.21
C GLY A 326 -14.91 17.73 -3.66
N ARG A 327 -14.52 17.84 -4.93
CA ARG A 327 -13.48 17.03 -5.60
C ARG A 327 -12.27 17.91 -5.94
N TYR A 328 -11.08 17.50 -5.52
CA TYR A 328 -9.83 18.22 -5.82
C TYR A 328 -9.14 17.56 -7.00
N ILE A 329 -8.90 18.31 -8.07
CA ILE A 329 -8.40 17.79 -9.35
C ILE A 329 -6.98 18.28 -9.59
N ILE A 330 -6.01 17.36 -9.59
CA ILE A 330 -4.62 17.64 -10.00
C ILE A 330 -4.42 17.15 -11.43
N TYR A 331 -4.04 18.05 -12.33
CA TYR A 331 -3.66 17.73 -13.71
C TYR A 331 -2.14 17.56 -13.80
N VAL A 332 -1.67 16.42 -14.33
CA VAL A 332 -0.24 16.10 -14.45
C VAL A 332 0.15 16.02 -15.93
N LYS A 333 0.74 17.11 -16.44
CA LYS A 333 1.19 17.22 -17.84
C LYS A 333 2.24 16.18 -18.19
N GLN A 334 2.36 15.89 -19.48
CA GLN A 334 3.30 14.91 -20.03
C GLN A 334 4.74 15.06 -19.48
N GLY A 335 5.35 13.95 -19.10
CA GLY A 335 6.65 13.92 -18.46
C GLY A 335 6.94 12.59 -17.77
N ILE A 336 8.22 12.36 -17.46
CA ILE A 336 8.64 11.25 -16.59
C ILE A 336 8.96 11.82 -15.21
N TYR A 337 8.03 11.62 -14.28
CA TYR A 337 8.13 11.97 -12.86
C TYR A 337 8.87 10.85 -12.15
N ASP A 338 9.91 11.19 -11.40
CA ASP A 338 10.92 10.24 -10.88
C ASP A 338 10.88 10.35 -9.34
N GLU A 339 9.75 9.93 -8.79
CA GLU A 339 9.31 10.17 -7.42
C GLU A 339 8.43 9.00 -6.92
N SER A 340 8.40 8.79 -5.60
CA SER A 340 7.43 7.90 -4.95
C SER A 340 6.38 8.80 -4.33
N VAL A 341 5.14 8.67 -4.78
CA VAL A 341 4.01 9.50 -4.35
C VAL A 341 3.22 8.72 -3.30
N THR A 342 2.87 9.37 -2.18
CA THR A 342 1.99 8.78 -1.16
C THR A 342 0.88 9.77 -0.82
N VAL A 343 -0.37 9.33 -0.81
CA VAL A 343 -1.55 10.17 -0.47
C VAL A 343 -2.01 9.93 0.97
N ASP A 344 -2.19 11.01 1.74
CA ASP A 344 -2.61 10.97 3.16
C ASP A 344 -4.14 10.87 3.34
N LYS A 345 -4.60 10.27 4.46
CA LYS A 345 -6.03 10.20 4.87
C LYS A 345 -6.81 11.50 4.74
N LYS A 346 -6.16 12.63 5.05
CA LYS A 346 -6.79 13.95 5.04
C LYS A 346 -7.13 14.45 3.63
N LYS A 347 -6.47 13.91 2.59
CA LYS A 347 -6.59 14.33 1.18
C LYS A 347 -7.71 13.56 0.46
N ALA A 348 -8.91 13.60 1.03
CA ALA A 348 -10.09 12.95 0.48
C ALA A 348 -10.51 13.55 -0.88
N ASN A 349 -11.25 12.77 -1.67
CA ASN A 349 -11.82 13.15 -2.98
C ASN A 349 -10.80 13.71 -4.00
N LEU A 350 -9.55 13.28 -3.90
CA LEU A 350 -8.49 13.60 -4.84
C LEU A 350 -8.66 12.82 -6.16
N THR A 351 -8.67 13.54 -7.27
CA THR A 351 -8.61 13.00 -8.63
C THR A 351 -7.32 13.44 -9.30
N MET A 352 -6.63 12.53 -9.97
CA MET A 352 -5.46 12.85 -10.80
C MET A 352 -5.68 12.45 -12.25
N VAL A 353 -5.41 13.39 -13.15
CA VAL A 353 -5.59 13.23 -14.60
C VAL A 353 -4.26 13.39 -15.31
N GLY A 354 -3.90 12.41 -16.14
CA GLY A 354 -2.70 12.44 -16.98
C GLY A 354 -2.95 13.02 -18.37
N ASP A 355 -1.86 13.34 -19.07
CA ASP A 355 -1.83 13.83 -20.45
C ASP A 355 -1.84 12.66 -21.48
N GLY A 356 -1.83 11.42 -21.01
CA GLY A 356 -1.51 10.22 -21.79
C GLY A 356 -0.98 9.11 -20.91
N SER A 357 -1.55 7.90 -20.94
CA SER A 357 -0.97 6.65 -20.40
C SER A 357 0.49 6.44 -20.85
N GLN A 358 0.81 6.85 -22.08
CA GLN A 358 2.16 6.80 -22.65
C GLN A 358 2.94 8.13 -22.57
N LYS A 359 2.35 9.19 -21.98
CA LYS A 359 2.93 10.54 -21.90
C LYS A 359 3.26 10.98 -20.47
N THR A 360 2.36 10.77 -19.53
CA THR A 360 2.53 11.06 -18.09
C THR A 360 2.90 9.77 -17.37
N ILE A 361 4.19 9.62 -17.05
CA ILE A 361 4.75 8.39 -16.46
C ILE A 361 5.31 8.71 -15.08
N VAL A 362 4.76 8.09 -14.04
CA VAL A 362 5.33 8.12 -12.68
C VAL A 362 6.20 6.89 -12.48
N THR A 363 7.50 7.09 -12.27
CA THR A 363 8.49 6.04 -12.02
C THR A 363 9.16 6.26 -10.67
N GLY A 364 9.52 5.17 -10.02
CA GLY A 364 10.29 5.16 -8.77
C GLY A 364 11.42 4.15 -8.86
N ASN A 365 12.27 4.13 -7.83
CA ASN A 365 13.48 3.31 -7.79
C ASN A 365 13.53 2.33 -6.59
N LYS A 366 12.42 2.18 -5.85
CA LYS A 366 12.26 1.21 -4.77
C LYS A 366 12.02 -0.19 -5.36
N SER A 367 12.55 -1.24 -4.73
CA SER A 367 12.32 -2.64 -5.16
C SER A 367 12.74 -3.65 -4.08
N HIS A 368 12.19 -4.87 -4.14
CA HIS A 368 12.56 -5.97 -3.24
C HIS A 368 14.05 -6.30 -3.28
N ALA A 369 14.67 -6.23 -4.47
CA ALA A 369 16.11 -6.39 -4.67
C ALA A 369 16.99 -5.33 -3.96
N LYS A 370 16.39 -4.31 -3.33
CA LYS A 370 17.05 -3.31 -2.48
C LYS A 370 16.66 -3.44 -1.00
N LYS A 371 16.16 -4.61 -0.57
CA LYS A 371 15.54 -4.82 0.76
C LYS A 371 14.35 -3.91 1.06
N ILE A 372 13.63 -3.45 0.03
CA ILE A 372 12.37 -2.70 0.22
C ILE A 372 11.20 -3.65 -0.04
N ARG A 373 10.50 -3.99 1.03
CA ARG A 373 9.32 -4.88 1.08
C ARG A 373 8.27 -4.49 0.06
N THR A 374 7.66 -5.48 -0.63
CA THR A 374 6.87 -5.29 -1.86
C THR A 374 5.81 -4.19 -1.74
N PHE A 375 5.02 -4.18 -0.66
CA PHE A 375 4.02 -3.14 -0.34
C PHE A 375 4.58 -1.71 -0.39
N LEU A 376 5.82 -1.50 0.07
CA LEU A 376 6.49 -0.19 0.12
C LEU A 376 7.17 0.19 -1.21
N THR A 377 7.19 -0.71 -2.20
CA THR A 377 7.84 -0.45 -3.51
C THR A 377 7.01 0.40 -4.46
N ALA A 378 5.72 0.62 -4.16
CA ALA A 378 4.79 1.36 -5.01
C ALA A 378 5.33 2.75 -5.42
N THR A 379 5.26 3.03 -6.73
CA THR A 379 5.62 4.34 -7.30
C THR A 379 4.52 5.37 -7.03
N PHE A 380 3.27 4.93 -7.10
CA PHE A 380 2.11 5.63 -6.59
C PHE A 380 1.47 4.78 -5.49
N GLY A 381 1.45 5.30 -4.27
CA GLY A 381 0.91 4.65 -3.09
C GLY A 381 -0.13 5.52 -2.36
N LYS A 382 -0.83 4.87 -1.44
CA LYS A 382 -1.83 5.46 -0.56
C LYS A 382 -1.38 5.13 0.87
N THR A 383 -1.49 6.07 1.82
CA THR A 383 -1.12 5.78 3.22
C THR A 383 -2.01 4.67 3.75
N PRO A 384 -1.47 3.72 4.56
CA PRO A 384 -2.23 2.62 5.17
C PRO A 384 -3.63 3.04 5.65
N ASN A 385 -3.65 3.89 6.68
CA ASN A 385 -4.85 4.38 7.36
C ASN A 385 -5.68 5.42 6.56
N SER A 386 -5.89 5.30 5.25
CA SER A 386 -6.58 6.34 4.46
C SER A 386 -7.84 5.92 3.71
N PHE A 387 -8.92 6.70 3.88
CA PHE A 387 -10.19 6.52 3.18
C PHE A 387 -10.54 7.76 2.37
N GLY A 388 -11.10 7.52 1.18
CA GLY A 388 -11.42 8.55 0.19
C GLY A 388 -11.43 7.94 -1.22
N LYS A 389 -12.40 8.36 -2.05
CA LYS A 389 -12.46 7.91 -3.44
C LYS A 389 -11.33 8.57 -4.23
N PHE A 390 -10.33 7.76 -4.59
CA PHE A 390 -9.15 8.17 -5.35
C PHE A 390 -9.28 7.68 -6.80
N VAL A 391 -9.45 8.62 -7.73
CA VAL A 391 -9.57 8.31 -9.16
C VAL A 391 -8.30 8.76 -9.88
N LEU A 392 -7.52 7.79 -10.35
CA LEU A 392 -6.31 8.01 -11.14
C LEU A 392 -6.59 7.67 -12.61
N THR A 393 -6.92 8.68 -13.40
CA THR A 393 -7.22 8.55 -14.82
C THR A 393 -5.98 8.94 -15.63
N ILE A 394 -5.14 7.94 -15.94
CA ILE A 394 -4.04 8.09 -16.91
C ILE A 394 -4.50 7.49 -18.24
N SER A 395 -5.42 8.18 -18.93
CA SER A 395 -5.85 7.88 -20.31
C SER A 395 -4.68 8.06 -21.27
#